data_AF-A0A533WS48-F1
#
_entry.id   AF-A0A533WS48-F1
#
_cell.length_a   1.000
_cell.length_b   1.000
_cell.length_c   1.000
_cell.angle_alpha   90.00
_cell.angle_beta   90.00
_cell.angle_gamma   90.00
#
_symmetry.space_group_name_H-M   'P 1'
#
loop_
_entity.id
_entity.type
_entity.pdbx_description
1 polymer ?
#
loop_
_entity_poly.entity_id
_entity_poly.type
_entity_poly.pdbx_seq_one_letter_code
_entity_poly.pdbx_strand_id
1 'polypeptide(L)'
;EINAAISGARRNHWIQLTEGKMVATPLADAQSPEEIFLSRITDIGLDSTNLSVENKKVIENLKKRPEYLVMKEVKYPQISISEIGKTLLPMIEREKSKERKLTSQLITSGKWKEVEFSALDVEAPAPPVYPGRRHPLVDIIEEVKEIFVGLGFSEIDGPVVQSGFWNFDALFTPQDHPAREMQDTFYISGQRQQIPATGEQKRKVAEVHKKGWSTKWDIKEAESIVLRTHTTPVTLRHLAMIKPEVGRYFSVGRVFRNEKVSYKHLVEFHQVEGVATAPLASLRDLMGLQKEFYAKMGIKKVKFWPTFFPYTEPSLQSMVYNEKLEKWVELFGMGIFRPEVTEPLGIKNRVLAWGGGLERIAMFRFRLHDVRELYGNRLAWLRSVPRCQL
;
A
#
# COMPACT_ATOMS: atom_id res chain seq x y z
N GLU A 1 33.06 18.68 -9.29
CA GLU A 1 32.52 20.05 -9.45
C GLU A 1 33.61 21.10 -9.66
N ILE A 2 34.64 21.19 -8.80
CA ILE A 2 35.73 22.20 -8.90
C ILE A 2 36.44 22.21 -10.27
N ASN A 3 36.81 21.04 -10.81
CA ASN A 3 37.46 20.97 -12.13
C ASN A 3 36.57 21.47 -13.29
N ALA A 4 35.26 21.26 -13.18
CA ALA A 4 34.29 21.75 -14.16
C ALA A 4 34.09 23.27 -14.02
N ALA A 5 34.11 23.80 -12.79
CA ALA A 5 34.07 25.23 -12.52
C ALA A 5 35.31 25.95 -13.07
N ILE A 6 36.51 25.39 -12.88
CA ILE A 6 37.76 25.93 -13.44
C ILE A 6 37.73 25.90 -14.98
N SER A 7 37.23 24.80 -15.58
CA SER A 7 37.07 24.68 -17.03
C SER A 7 36.04 25.69 -17.59
N GLY A 8 34.95 25.94 -16.86
CA GLY A 8 33.95 26.96 -17.19
C GLY A 8 34.50 28.38 -17.09
N ALA A 9 35.14 28.71 -15.97
CA ALA A 9 35.76 30.00 -15.73
C ALA A 9 36.84 30.35 -16.78
N ARG A 10 37.61 29.35 -17.23
CA ARG A 10 38.57 29.54 -18.32
C ARG A 10 37.89 29.78 -19.68
N ARG A 11 36.78 29.10 -19.98
CA ARG A 11 36.00 29.32 -21.21
C ARG A 11 35.34 30.69 -21.26
N ASN A 12 34.89 31.20 -20.12
CA ASN A 12 34.29 32.52 -20.00
C ASN A 12 35.34 33.63 -19.81
N HIS A 13 36.63 33.29 -19.89
CA HIS A 13 37.75 34.21 -19.68
C HIS A 13 37.77 34.90 -18.31
N TRP A 14 37.12 34.32 -17.30
CA TRP A 14 37.08 34.82 -15.91
C TRP A 14 38.40 34.62 -15.18
N ILE A 15 39.18 33.63 -15.58
CA ILE A 15 40.49 33.32 -15.00
C ILE A 15 41.55 33.13 -16.09
N GLN A 16 42.78 33.53 -15.79
CA GLN A 16 43.97 33.30 -16.60
C GLN A 16 45.05 32.60 -15.77
N LEU A 17 45.83 31.72 -16.39
CA LEU A 17 46.98 31.09 -15.75
C LEU A 17 48.25 31.87 -16.09
N THR A 18 48.90 32.41 -15.07
CA THR A 18 50.19 33.10 -15.18
C THR A 18 51.15 32.45 -14.18
N GLU A 19 52.27 31.90 -14.67
CA GLU A 19 53.32 31.27 -13.84
C GLU A 19 52.79 30.22 -12.83
N GLY A 20 51.84 29.39 -13.26
CA GLY A 20 51.28 28.31 -12.43
C GLY A 20 50.25 28.77 -11.38
N LYS A 21 49.91 30.07 -11.32
CA LYS A 21 48.84 30.60 -10.45
C LYS A 21 47.64 31.04 -11.28
N MET A 22 46.45 30.78 -10.76
CA MET A 22 45.19 31.25 -11.35
C MET A 22 44.91 32.68 -10.88
N VAL A 23 44.79 33.61 -11.81
CA VAL A 23 44.50 35.03 -11.54
C VAL A 23 43.15 35.38 -12.16
N ALA A 24 42.30 36.07 -11.40
CA ALA A 24 41.02 36.57 -11.89
C ALA A 24 41.22 37.71 -12.89
N THR A 25 40.44 37.72 -13.97
CA THR A 25 40.44 38.79 -14.97
C THR A 25 39.38 39.83 -14.62
N PRO A 26 39.36 41.02 -15.26
CA PRO A 26 38.28 42.01 -15.09
C PRO A 26 36.88 41.49 -15.44
N LEU A 27 36.78 40.34 -16.13
CA LEU A 27 35.52 39.69 -16.50
C LEU A 27 35.05 38.69 -15.44
N ALA A 28 35.75 38.51 -14.34
CA ALA A 28 35.42 37.51 -13.33
C ALA A 28 34.01 37.67 -12.73
N ASP A 29 33.49 38.90 -12.69
CA ASP A 29 32.14 39.21 -12.19
C ASP A 29 31.07 39.24 -13.31
N ALA A 30 31.46 39.01 -14.57
CA ALA A 30 30.53 39.03 -15.69
C ALA A 30 29.71 37.73 -15.74
N GLN A 31 28.38 37.85 -15.84
CA GLN A 31 27.50 36.67 -15.97
C GLN A 31 27.77 35.91 -17.27
N SER A 32 27.69 34.58 -17.18
CA SER A 32 27.81 33.69 -18.33
C SER A 32 26.56 33.77 -19.22
N PRO A 33 26.68 33.43 -20.52
CA PRO A 33 25.51 33.29 -21.41
C PRO A 33 24.46 32.31 -20.86
N GLU A 34 24.89 31.24 -20.18
CA GLU A 34 24.02 30.30 -19.49
C GLU A 34 23.24 30.96 -18.33
N GLU A 35 23.88 31.77 -17.49
CA GLU A 35 23.22 32.47 -16.37
C GLU A 35 22.25 33.55 -16.86
N ILE A 36 22.63 34.29 -17.90
CA ILE A 36 21.76 35.28 -18.55
C ILE A 36 20.54 34.59 -19.17
N PHE A 37 20.71 33.40 -19.75
CA PHE A 37 19.60 32.63 -20.29
C PHE A 37 18.69 32.07 -19.17
N LEU A 38 19.26 31.51 -18.11
CA LEU A 38 18.53 30.92 -16.99
C LEU A 38 17.72 31.97 -16.21
N SER A 39 18.26 33.18 -16.02
CA SER A 39 17.53 34.28 -15.37
C SER A 39 16.27 34.73 -16.12
N ARG A 40 16.12 34.37 -17.41
CA ARG A 40 14.92 34.65 -18.21
C ARG A 40 13.86 33.56 -18.12
N ILE A 41 14.20 32.40 -17.57
CA ILE A 41 13.24 31.31 -17.35
C ILE A 41 12.47 31.65 -16.08
N THR A 42 11.21 32.04 -16.24
CA THR A 42 10.27 32.24 -15.12
C THR A 42 9.65 30.89 -14.70
N ASP A 43 8.93 30.87 -13.57
CA ASP A 43 8.23 29.68 -13.06
C ASP A 43 7.24 29.05 -14.06
N ILE A 44 6.81 29.80 -15.08
CA ILE A 44 5.85 29.37 -16.12
C ILE A 44 6.56 28.65 -17.29
N GLY A 45 7.90 28.67 -17.32
CA GLY A 45 8.71 28.16 -18.42
C GLY A 45 8.84 29.16 -19.58
N LEU A 46 9.67 28.82 -20.56
CA LEU A 46 9.97 29.69 -21.72
C LEU A 46 9.64 28.97 -23.02
N ASP A 47 8.94 29.64 -23.95
CA ASP A 47 8.68 29.09 -25.27
C ASP A 47 9.97 29.01 -26.08
N SER A 48 10.32 27.80 -26.50
CA SER A 48 11.56 27.52 -27.23
C SER A 48 11.48 27.75 -28.74
N THR A 49 10.28 28.00 -29.28
CA THR A 49 10.08 28.12 -30.74
C THR A 49 10.66 29.41 -31.31
N ASN A 50 10.67 30.50 -30.54
CA ASN A 50 11.04 31.85 -31.01
C ASN A 50 12.32 32.41 -30.35
N LEU A 51 13.34 31.56 -30.21
CA LEU A 51 14.62 31.91 -29.59
C LEU A 51 15.69 32.34 -30.59
N SER A 52 16.54 33.30 -30.18
CA SER A 52 17.74 33.71 -30.92
C SER A 52 18.73 32.55 -31.10
N VAL A 53 19.56 32.63 -32.13
CA VAL A 53 20.57 31.60 -32.48
C VAL A 53 21.52 31.32 -31.31
N GLU A 54 21.86 32.35 -30.53
CA GLU A 54 22.73 32.25 -29.36
C GLU A 54 22.09 31.47 -28.21
N ASN A 55 20.81 31.73 -27.92
CA ASN A 55 20.06 31.01 -26.89
C ASN A 55 19.84 29.52 -27.26
N LYS A 56 19.71 29.20 -28.55
CA LYS A 56 19.62 27.79 -29.01
C LYS A 56 20.91 27.02 -28.70
N LYS A 57 22.08 27.62 -28.88
CA LYS A 57 23.37 27.00 -28.52
C LYS A 57 23.52 26.80 -27.02
N VAL A 58 23.03 27.74 -26.21
CA VAL A 58 23.00 27.62 -24.74
C VAL A 58 22.14 26.43 -24.32
N ILE A 59 20.94 26.26 -24.89
CA ILE A 59 20.07 25.12 -24.61
C ILE A 59 20.75 23.78 -24.97
N GLU A 60 21.43 23.69 -26.12
CA GLU A 60 22.14 22.46 -26.51
C GLU A 60 23.25 22.09 -25.52
N ASN A 61 23.96 23.07 -24.98
CA ASN A 61 24.99 22.84 -23.95
C ASN A 61 24.38 22.43 -22.61
N LEU A 62 23.27 23.05 -22.20
CA LEU A 62 22.57 22.71 -20.96
C LEU A 62 21.89 21.33 -21.05
N LYS A 63 21.40 20.92 -22.22
CA LYS A 63 20.86 19.56 -22.46
C LYS A 63 21.85 18.44 -22.23
N LYS A 64 23.16 18.69 -22.38
CA LYS A 64 24.21 17.70 -22.09
C LYS A 64 24.35 17.41 -20.60
N ARG A 65 23.75 18.24 -19.73
CA ARG A 65 23.72 18.05 -18.29
C ARG A 65 22.43 17.32 -17.91
N PRO A 66 22.50 16.06 -17.43
CA PRO A 66 21.30 15.34 -17.03
C PRO A 66 20.54 16.10 -15.94
N GLU A 67 19.20 16.08 -16.04
CA GLU A 67 18.24 16.68 -15.09
C GLU A 67 18.23 18.22 -14.98
N TYR A 68 19.01 18.94 -15.80
CA TYR A 68 19.13 20.41 -15.67
C TYR A 68 18.08 21.22 -16.46
N LEU A 69 17.52 20.66 -17.55
CA LEU A 69 16.44 21.29 -18.33
C LEU A 69 15.34 20.27 -18.62
N VAL A 70 14.09 20.66 -18.36
CA VAL A 70 12.89 19.86 -18.66
C VAL A 70 12.14 20.49 -19.83
N MET A 71 12.19 19.85 -20.99
CA MET A 71 11.43 20.26 -22.17
C MET A 71 10.06 19.58 -22.17
N LYS A 72 8.97 20.34 -22.27
CA LYS A 72 7.61 19.81 -22.44
C LYS A 72 7.06 20.24 -23.80
N GLU A 73 6.66 19.28 -24.62
CA GLU A 73 5.99 19.55 -25.89
C GLU A 73 4.48 19.70 -25.64
N VAL A 74 3.91 20.85 -26.02
CA VAL A 74 2.46 21.11 -25.92
C VAL A 74 1.90 21.24 -27.33
N LYS A 75 0.98 20.34 -27.71
CA LYS A 75 0.34 20.34 -29.02
C LYS A 75 -1.04 21.00 -28.94
N TYR A 76 -1.27 22.00 -29.79
CA TYR A 76 -2.59 22.62 -29.95
C TYR A 76 -3.22 22.12 -31.26
N PRO A 77 -4.28 21.29 -31.21
CA PRO A 77 -4.99 20.91 -32.42
C PRO A 77 -5.79 22.12 -32.93
N GLN A 78 -5.47 22.58 -34.14
CA GLN A 78 -6.35 23.48 -34.89
C GLN A 78 -7.22 22.66 -35.85
N ILE A 79 -8.52 22.82 -35.73
CA ILE A 79 -9.49 22.16 -36.60
C ILE A 79 -10.14 23.26 -37.45
N SER A 80 -10.12 23.09 -38.77
CA SER A 80 -10.83 23.95 -39.71
C SER A 80 -11.55 23.10 -40.75
N ILE A 81 -12.63 23.64 -41.30
CA ILE A 81 -13.39 22.98 -42.35
C ILE A 81 -12.58 23.05 -43.64
N SER A 82 -12.38 21.92 -44.31
CA SER A 82 -11.71 21.85 -45.60
C SER A 82 -12.49 22.63 -46.67
N GLU A 83 -11.83 23.04 -47.75
CA GLU A 83 -12.50 23.75 -48.86
C GLU A 83 -13.66 22.92 -49.45
N ILE A 84 -13.51 21.59 -49.52
CA ILE A 84 -14.59 20.67 -49.93
C ILE A 84 -15.78 20.76 -48.95
N GLY A 85 -15.52 20.79 -47.64
CA GLY A 85 -16.54 20.92 -46.62
C GLY A 85 -17.31 22.25 -46.68
N LYS A 86 -16.63 23.36 -47.04
CA LYS A 86 -17.27 24.67 -47.23
C LYS A 86 -18.23 24.67 -48.42
N THR A 87 -17.88 23.98 -49.50
CA THR A 87 -18.73 23.85 -50.70
C THR A 87 -19.94 22.94 -50.47
N LEU A 88 -19.80 21.91 -49.64
CA LEU A 88 -20.89 20.98 -49.31
C LEU A 88 -21.84 21.51 -48.21
N LEU A 89 -21.39 22.47 -47.39
CA LEU A 89 -22.16 23.05 -46.29
C LEU A 89 -23.57 23.54 -46.69
N PRO A 90 -23.77 24.22 -47.85
CA PRO A 90 -25.08 24.67 -48.30
C PRO A 90 -25.98 23.55 -48.84
N MET A 91 -25.40 22.40 -49.21
CA MET A 91 -26.11 21.24 -49.76
C MET A 91 -26.59 20.27 -48.68
N ILE A 92 -26.12 20.42 -47.44
CA ILE A 92 -26.68 19.70 -46.30
C ILE A 92 -28.05 20.32 -46.02
N GLU A 93 -29.10 19.66 -46.50
CA GLU A 93 -30.46 19.95 -46.05
C GLU A 93 -30.44 19.96 -44.53
N ARG A 94 -30.90 21.06 -43.92
CA ARG A 94 -31.23 21.06 -42.50
C ARG A 94 -32.32 20.03 -42.34
N GLU A 95 -31.96 18.79 -42.00
CA GLU A 95 -32.93 17.80 -41.53
C GLU A 95 -33.85 18.55 -40.56
N LYS A 96 -35.16 18.56 -40.85
CA LYS A 96 -36.16 19.07 -39.90
C LYS A 96 -35.76 18.52 -38.54
N SER A 97 -35.55 19.39 -37.56
CA SER A 97 -35.01 19.01 -36.26
C SER A 97 -35.90 17.92 -35.66
N LYS A 98 -35.50 16.65 -35.81
CA LYS A 98 -36.22 15.52 -35.25
C LYS A 98 -36.13 15.63 -33.73
N GLU A 99 -37.26 15.51 -33.05
CA GLU A 99 -37.27 15.57 -31.59
C GLU A 99 -36.55 14.33 -31.04
N ARG A 100 -35.61 14.52 -30.11
CA ARG A 100 -34.81 13.41 -29.54
C ARG A 100 -35.43 12.77 -28.31
N LYS A 101 -36.29 13.51 -27.60
CA LYS A 101 -36.87 13.08 -26.33
C LYS A 101 -38.34 13.45 -26.27
N LEU A 102 -39.16 12.50 -25.83
CA LEU A 102 -40.54 12.78 -25.45
C LEU A 102 -40.54 13.56 -24.13
N THR A 103 -41.07 14.79 -24.14
CA THR A 103 -41.15 15.66 -22.97
C THR A 103 -42.56 15.69 -22.40
N SER A 104 -42.69 16.01 -21.10
CA SER A 104 -44.01 16.12 -20.46
C SER A 104 -44.92 17.14 -21.15
N GLN A 105 -44.36 18.23 -21.69
CA GLN A 105 -45.12 19.24 -22.44
C GLN A 105 -45.67 18.71 -23.77
N LEU A 106 -44.90 17.90 -24.51
CA LEU A 106 -45.36 17.25 -25.74
C LEU A 106 -46.48 16.25 -25.44
N ILE A 107 -46.39 15.53 -24.32
CA ILE A 107 -47.43 14.60 -23.86
C ILE A 107 -48.71 15.37 -23.52
N THR A 108 -48.63 16.41 -22.68
CA THR A 108 -49.80 17.19 -22.23
C THR A 108 -50.46 17.95 -23.37
N SER A 109 -49.70 18.45 -24.35
CA SER A 109 -50.25 19.21 -25.50
C SER A 109 -50.75 18.35 -26.65
N GLY A 110 -50.52 17.03 -26.64
CA GLY A 110 -50.89 16.12 -27.74
C GLY A 110 -50.01 16.22 -28.99
N LYS A 111 -49.12 17.22 -29.07
CA LYS A 111 -48.23 17.48 -30.21
C LYS A 111 -47.22 16.36 -30.49
N TRP A 112 -47.00 15.46 -29.54
CA TRP A 112 -46.15 14.29 -29.73
C TRP A 112 -46.60 13.38 -30.90
N LYS A 113 -47.87 13.47 -31.33
CA LYS A 113 -48.41 12.73 -32.49
C LYS A 113 -48.02 13.32 -33.84
N GLU A 114 -47.62 14.58 -33.88
CA GLU A 114 -47.36 15.36 -35.10
C GLU A 114 -45.85 15.57 -35.35
N VAL A 115 -45.02 15.31 -34.34
CA VAL A 115 -43.56 15.45 -34.44
C VAL A 115 -42.91 14.12 -34.83
N GLU A 116 -41.91 14.19 -35.71
CA GLU A 116 -41.06 13.04 -36.03
C GLU A 116 -39.91 12.93 -35.02
N PHE A 117 -39.77 11.75 -34.41
CA PHE A 117 -38.68 11.46 -33.49
C PHE A 117 -37.48 10.88 -34.22
N SER A 118 -36.28 11.23 -33.77
CA SER A 118 -35.06 10.56 -34.23
C SER A 118 -35.04 9.11 -33.75
N ALA A 119 -34.65 8.17 -34.60
CA ALA A 119 -34.43 6.78 -34.18
C ALA A 119 -33.41 6.73 -33.04
N LEU A 120 -33.71 5.94 -32.01
CA LEU A 120 -32.78 5.68 -30.92
C LEU A 120 -31.68 4.76 -31.44
N ASP A 121 -30.43 5.22 -31.37
CA ASP A 121 -29.27 4.35 -31.54
C ASP A 121 -29.16 3.43 -30.33
N VAL A 122 -29.49 2.15 -30.54
CA VAL A 122 -29.46 1.11 -29.50
C VAL A 122 -28.04 0.60 -29.22
N GLU A 123 -27.07 0.92 -30.07
CA GLU A 123 -25.67 0.56 -29.91
C GLU A 123 -24.86 1.66 -29.21
N ALA A 124 -25.41 2.88 -29.15
CA ALA A 124 -24.78 4.00 -28.46
C ALA A 124 -24.56 3.70 -26.97
N PRO A 125 -23.39 4.07 -26.40
CA PRO A 125 -23.13 3.88 -24.99
C PRO A 125 -24.09 4.70 -24.14
N ALA A 126 -24.77 4.05 -23.21
CA ALA A 126 -25.58 4.73 -22.23
C ALA A 126 -24.70 5.58 -21.28
N PRO A 127 -25.19 6.73 -20.79
CA PRO A 127 -24.48 7.49 -19.77
C PRO A 127 -24.18 6.59 -18.55
N PRO A 128 -22.92 6.52 -18.09
CA PRO A 128 -22.56 5.66 -16.97
C PRO A 128 -23.19 6.19 -15.69
N VAL A 129 -23.82 5.29 -14.91
CA VAL A 129 -24.35 5.60 -13.58
C VAL A 129 -23.31 5.16 -12.54
N TYR A 130 -22.96 6.07 -11.63
CA TYR A 130 -21.99 5.82 -10.56
C TYR A 130 -22.67 5.74 -9.20
N PRO A 131 -23.20 4.57 -8.80
CA PRO A 131 -23.75 4.39 -7.46
C PRO A 131 -22.65 4.50 -6.40
N GLY A 132 -23.03 4.69 -5.14
CA GLY A 132 -22.11 4.63 -4.01
C GLY A 132 -21.35 3.30 -3.97
N ARG A 133 -20.04 3.35 -3.71
CA ARG A 133 -19.15 2.19 -3.69
C ARG A 133 -18.47 2.06 -2.33
N ARG A 134 -18.36 0.81 -1.84
CA ARG A 134 -17.45 0.46 -0.74
C ARG A 134 -16.04 0.31 -1.29
N HIS A 135 -15.05 0.53 -0.44
CA HIS A 135 -13.67 0.32 -0.82
C HIS A 135 -13.40 -1.17 -1.05
N PRO A 136 -12.70 -1.59 -2.12
CA PRO A 136 -12.52 -3.01 -2.44
C PRO A 136 -11.80 -3.81 -1.34
N LEU A 137 -10.92 -3.15 -0.57
CA LEU A 137 -10.27 -3.77 0.59
C LEU A 137 -11.27 -4.05 1.73
N VAL A 138 -12.29 -3.19 1.91
CA VAL A 138 -13.34 -3.40 2.91
C VAL A 138 -14.19 -4.61 2.52
N ASP A 139 -14.50 -4.76 1.23
CA ASP A 139 -15.25 -5.94 0.76
C ASP A 139 -14.46 -7.24 1.02
N ILE A 140 -13.13 -7.24 0.84
CA ILE A 140 -12.26 -8.38 1.19
C ILE A 140 -12.22 -8.63 2.70
N ILE A 141 -12.13 -7.56 3.50
CA ILE A 141 -12.15 -7.68 4.97
C ILE A 141 -13.44 -8.37 5.41
N GLU A 142 -14.60 -7.91 4.93
CA GLU A 142 -15.90 -8.50 5.28
C GLU A 142 -16.01 -9.95 4.81
N GLU A 143 -15.58 -10.28 3.58
CA GLU A 143 -15.53 -11.66 3.08
C GLU A 143 -14.67 -12.57 3.97
N VAL A 144 -13.47 -12.10 4.35
CA VAL A 144 -12.57 -12.86 5.24
C VAL A 144 -13.23 -13.06 6.61
N LYS A 145 -13.87 -12.03 7.17
CA LYS A 145 -14.63 -12.13 8.42
C LYS A 145 -15.75 -13.17 8.33
N GLU A 146 -16.53 -13.14 7.25
CA GLU A 146 -17.59 -14.13 6.98
C GLU A 146 -17.04 -15.55 6.90
N ILE A 147 -15.89 -15.76 6.25
CA ILE A 147 -15.23 -17.06 6.17
C ILE A 147 -14.80 -17.56 7.53
N PHE A 148 -14.18 -16.72 8.36
CA PHE A 148 -13.80 -17.08 9.72
C PHE A 148 -15.02 -17.47 10.57
N VAL A 149 -16.09 -16.66 10.52
CA VAL A 149 -17.35 -16.98 11.21
C VAL A 149 -17.94 -18.29 10.70
N GLY A 150 -17.93 -18.53 9.39
CA GLY A 150 -18.37 -19.78 8.77
C GLY A 150 -17.51 -21.01 9.13
N LEU A 151 -16.28 -20.81 9.59
CA LEU A 151 -15.41 -21.85 10.15
C LEU A 151 -15.56 -22.02 11.69
N GLY A 152 -16.50 -21.28 12.29
CA GLY A 152 -16.80 -21.31 13.72
C GLY A 152 -15.85 -20.47 14.57
N PHE A 153 -15.20 -19.45 14.01
CA PHE A 153 -14.34 -18.53 14.75
C PHE A 153 -15.15 -17.34 15.30
N SER A 154 -14.80 -16.89 16.49
CA SER A 154 -15.35 -15.67 17.11
C SER A 154 -14.40 -14.49 16.91
N GLU A 155 -14.94 -13.33 16.52
CA GLU A 155 -14.13 -12.13 16.31
C GLU A 155 -13.67 -11.52 17.64
N ILE A 156 -12.41 -11.11 17.69
CA ILE A 156 -11.82 -10.33 18.78
C ILE A 156 -11.31 -9.01 18.21
N ASP A 157 -11.75 -7.91 18.82
CA ASP A 157 -11.19 -6.58 18.60
C ASP A 157 -10.26 -6.18 19.74
N GLY A 158 -9.30 -5.31 19.43
CA GLY A 158 -8.34 -4.81 20.40
C GLY A 158 -7.63 -3.54 19.94
N PRO A 159 -7.00 -2.82 20.87
CA PRO A 159 -6.43 -1.51 20.58
C PRO A 159 -5.24 -1.61 19.61
N VAL A 160 -5.07 -0.56 18.81
CA VAL A 160 -3.91 -0.38 17.92
C VAL A 160 -2.63 -0.05 18.68
N VAL A 161 -2.77 0.54 19.87
CA VAL A 161 -1.66 0.82 20.79
C VAL A 161 -1.49 -0.37 21.73
N GLN A 162 -0.27 -0.88 21.86
CA GLN A 162 0.08 -2.02 22.69
C GLN A 162 1.29 -1.70 23.56
N SER A 163 1.46 -2.44 24.66
CA SER A 163 2.71 -2.38 25.43
C SER A 163 3.78 -3.22 24.74
N GLY A 164 5.05 -2.86 24.90
CA GLY A 164 6.18 -3.70 24.50
C GLY A 164 6.06 -5.11 25.07
N PHE A 165 5.50 -5.23 26.29
CA PHE A 165 5.15 -6.50 26.90
C PHE A 165 4.25 -7.37 26.02
N TRP A 166 3.06 -6.90 25.61
CA TRP A 166 2.12 -7.73 24.85
C TRP A 166 2.53 -7.89 23.39
N ASN A 167 3.13 -6.85 22.80
CA ASN A 167 3.54 -6.87 21.40
C ASN A 167 4.79 -7.74 21.16
N PHE A 168 5.67 -7.91 22.15
CA PHE A 168 6.93 -8.65 21.99
C PHE A 168 7.19 -9.67 23.09
N ASP A 169 7.27 -9.22 24.36
CA ASP A 169 7.77 -10.07 25.45
C ASP A 169 6.88 -11.29 25.72
N ALA A 170 5.56 -11.09 25.72
CA ALA A 170 4.57 -12.16 25.91
C ALA A 170 4.62 -13.19 24.77
N LEU A 171 5.09 -12.77 23.59
CA LEU A 171 5.36 -13.61 22.43
C LEU A 171 6.80 -14.15 22.44
N PHE A 172 7.44 -14.21 23.61
CA PHE A 172 8.78 -14.76 23.77
C PHE A 172 9.84 -14.13 22.84
N THR A 173 9.59 -12.94 22.32
CA THR A 173 10.51 -12.24 21.41
C THR A 173 11.55 -11.48 22.25
N PRO A 174 12.85 -11.74 22.09
CA PRO A 174 13.86 -11.18 22.99
C PRO A 174 13.95 -9.66 22.86
N GLN A 175 14.42 -8.98 23.92
CA GLN A 175 14.42 -7.51 23.98
C GLN A 175 15.42 -6.84 23.04
N ASP A 176 16.47 -7.58 22.62
CA ASP A 176 17.48 -7.19 21.64
C ASP A 176 17.11 -7.65 20.21
N HIS A 177 15.88 -8.12 19.97
CA HIS A 177 15.45 -8.58 18.66
C HIS A 177 15.37 -7.40 17.65
N PRO A 178 15.89 -7.53 16.42
CA PRO A 178 15.89 -6.46 15.42
C PRO A 178 14.50 -5.84 15.17
N ALA A 179 13.44 -6.66 15.14
CA ALA A 179 12.07 -6.16 14.96
C ALA A 179 11.61 -5.15 16.05
N ARG A 180 12.31 -5.04 17.17
CA ARG A 180 12.06 -4.05 18.23
C ARG A 180 12.82 -2.76 18.03
N GLU A 181 13.77 -2.70 17.10
CA GLU A 181 14.51 -1.48 16.83
C GLU A 181 13.57 -0.37 16.32
N MET A 182 13.95 0.88 16.56
CA MET A 182 13.18 2.04 16.07
C MET A 182 13.06 2.07 14.54
N GLN A 183 13.94 1.35 13.84
CA GLN A 183 13.91 1.22 12.39
C GLN A 183 12.76 0.32 11.90
N ASP A 184 12.23 -0.57 12.75
CA ASP A 184 11.19 -1.55 12.38
C ASP A 184 9.85 -1.28 13.08
N THR A 185 9.87 -0.66 14.26
CA THR A 185 8.68 -0.44 15.09
C THR A 185 8.45 1.04 15.44
N PHE A 186 7.21 1.49 15.36
CA PHE A 186 6.81 2.82 15.82
C PHE A 186 6.57 2.84 17.33
N TYR A 187 7.47 3.49 18.05
CA TYR A 187 7.33 3.78 19.49
C TYR A 187 6.66 5.13 19.72
N ILE A 188 5.80 5.21 20.74
CA ILE A 188 5.21 6.48 21.18
C ILE A 188 6.17 7.17 22.13
N SER A 189 6.67 8.33 21.74
CA SER A 189 7.66 9.09 22.51
C SER A 189 7.08 9.64 23.81
N GLY A 190 7.91 9.68 24.86
CA GLY A 190 7.60 10.36 26.12
C GLY A 190 6.50 9.71 26.97
N GLN A 191 6.00 8.52 26.58
CA GLN A 191 4.93 7.83 27.29
C GLN A 191 5.34 6.39 27.62
N ARG A 192 5.07 5.98 28.86
CA ARG A 192 5.11 4.59 29.30
C ARG A 192 3.75 4.27 29.89
N GLN A 193 3.29 3.05 29.65
CA GLN A 193 2.03 2.59 30.23
C GLN A 193 2.29 1.51 31.26
N GLN A 194 1.44 1.49 32.28
CA GLN A 194 1.36 0.33 33.14
C GLN A 194 0.98 -0.88 32.28
N ILE A 195 1.81 -1.91 32.32
CA ILE A 195 1.57 -3.14 31.57
C ILE A 195 0.24 -3.75 32.05
N PRO A 196 -0.75 -3.95 31.16
CA PRO A 196 -2.04 -4.53 31.53
C PRO A 196 -1.91 -6.06 31.65
N ALA A 197 -1.10 -6.51 32.61
CA ALA A 197 -0.85 -7.90 32.98
C ALA A 197 -0.61 -8.02 34.49
N THR A 198 -0.96 -9.17 35.06
CA THR A 198 -0.76 -9.45 36.48
C THR A 198 0.72 -9.47 36.86
N GLY A 199 1.04 -9.23 38.14
CA GLY A 199 2.41 -9.34 38.64
C GLY A 199 3.02 -10.73 38.42
N GLU A 200 2.20 -11.77 38.52
CA GLU A 200 2.61 -13.15 38.28
C GLU A 200 2.95 -13.41 36.80
N GLN A 201 2.13 -12.94 35.86
CA GLN A 201 2.41 -13.06 34.42
C GLN A 201 3.74 -12.38 34.06
N LYS A 202 3.97 -11.16 34.55
CA LYS A 202 5.23 -10.43 34.32
C LYS A 202 6.44 -11.20 34.85
N ARG A 203 6.34 -11.74 36.08
CA ARG A 203 7.41 -12.54 36.69
C ARG A 203 7.70 -13.80 35.87
N LYS A 204 6.67 -14.56 35.47
CA LYS A 204 6.83 -15.79 34.70
C LYS A 204 7.41 -15.53 33.31
N VAL A 205 6.98 -14.47 32.62
CA VAL A 205 7.56 -14.07 31.33
C VAL A 205 9.03 -13.70 31.51
N ALA A 206 9.39 -12.91 32.51
CA ALA A 206 10.78 -12.56 32.80
C ALA A 206 11.65 -13.81 33.09
N GLU A 207 11.14 -14.79 33.83
CA GLU A 207 11.83 -16.05 34.13
C GLU A 207 12.08 -16.89 32.87
N VAL A 208 11.07 -17.02 32.01
CA VAL A 208 11.19 -17.76 30.75
C VAL A 208 12.15 -17.08 29.79
N HIS A 209 12.13 -15.74 29.70
CA HIS A 209 13.11 -14.99 28.91
C HIS A 209 14.54 -15.17 29.42
N LYS A 210 14.75 -15.10 30.74
CA LYS A 210 16.07 -15.34 31.34
C LYS A 210 16.59 -16.75 31.03
N LYS A 211 15.71 -17.75 31.07
CA LYS A 211 16.06 -19.14 30.78
C LYS A 211 16.31 -19.39 29.28
N GLY A 212 15.48 -18.79 28.42
CA GLY A 212 15.49 -19.01 26.98
C GLY A 212 16.57 -18.25 26.23
N TRP A 213 16.79 -16.99 26.61
CA TRP A 213 17.68 -16.07 25.90
C TRP A 213 18.98 -15.77 26.64
N SER A 214 19.09 -16.16 27.92
CA SER A 214 20.24 -15.84 28.79
C SER A 214 20.49 -14.33 28.96
N THR A 215 19.49 -13.50 28.69
CA THR A 215 19.56 -12.03 28.82
C THR A 215 18.80 -11.54 30.05
N LYS A 216 19.16 -10.34 30.53
CA LYS A 216 18.43 -9.67 31.61
C LYS A 216 17.19 -9.02 31.02
N TRP A 217 16.02 -9.49 31.42
CA TRP A 217 14.74 -8.89 31.06
C TRP A 217 14.52 -7.57 31.84
N ASP A 218 14.36 -6.47 31.12
CA ASP A 218 14.07 -5.14 31.69
C ASP A 218 12.58 -4.80 31.60
N ILE A 219 11.97 -4.51 32.74
CA ILE A 219 10.57 -4.10 32.82
C ILE A 219 10.32 -2.74 32.17
N LYS A 220 11.30 -1.83 32.17
CA LYS A 220 11.16 -0.50 31.57
C LYS A 220 10.96 -0.56 30.06
N GLU A 221 11.60 -1.56 29.44
CA GLU A 221 11.47 -1.85 28.01
C GLU A 221 10.10 -2.45 27.69
N ALA A 222 9.57 -3.29 28.59
CA ALA A 222 8.22 -3.86 28.49
C ALA A 222 7.08 -2.82 28.68
N GLU A 223 7.36 -1.74 29.42
CA GLU A 223 6.45 -0.58 29.64
C GLU A 223 6.41 0.41 28.46
N SER A 224 7.29 0.24 27.47
CA SER A 224 7.25 1.02 26.23
C SER A 224 5.90 0.88 25.53
N ILE A 225 5.50 1.93 24.82
CA ILE A 225 4.25 1.95 24.07
C ILE A 225 4.58 1.90 22.60
N VAL A 226 3.94 0.98 21.87
CA VAL A 226 4.14 0.80 20.44
C VAL A 226 2.81 0.81 19.70
N LEU A 227 2.84 1.24 18.44
CA LEU A 227 1.80 0.85 17.50
C LEU A 227 1.99 -0.63 17.17
N ARG A 228 0.93 -1.43 17.30
CA ARG A 228 1.02 -2.89 17.15
C ARG A 228 1.58 -3.26 15.78
N THR A 229 2.59 -4.14 15.78
CA THR A 229 3.28 -4.59 14.56
C THR A 229 2.58 -5.76 13.87
N HIS A 230 1.69 -6.42 14.61
CA HIS A 230 0.84 -7.54 14.20
C HIS A 230 -0.41 -7.60 15.09
N THR A 231 -1.40 -8.42 14.75
CA THR A 231 -2.64 -8.60 15.53
C THR A 231 -2.49 -9.60 16.69
N THR A 232 -1.43 -10.41 16.71
CA THR A 232 -1.10 -11.41 17.73
C THR A 232 -1.17 -10.95 19.20
N PRO A 233 -0.74 -9.72 19.59
CA PRO A 233 -0.94 -9.24 20.97
C PRO A 233 -2.41 -9.25 21.40
N VAL A 234 -3.35 -8.99 20.48
CA VAL A 234 -4.79 -8.94 20.79
C VAL A 234 -5.31 -10.35 21.09
N THR A 235 -5.00 -11.32 20.23
CA THR A 235 -5.45 -12.71 20.37
C THR A 235 -4.79 -13.38 21.57
N LEU A 236 -3.48 -13.18 21.79
CA LEU A 236 -2.76 -13.74 22.92
C LEU A 236 -3.30 -13.19 24.25
N ARG A 237 -3.54 -11.88 24.33
CA ARG A 237 -4.13 -11.26 25.53
C ARG A 237 -5.53 -11.80 25.80
N HIS A 238 -6.35 -12.00 24.77
CA HIS A 238 -7.67 -12.62 24.92
C HIS A 238 -7.58 -14.05 25.46
N LEU A 239 -6.69 -14.88 24.89
CA LEU A 239 -6.45 -16.25 25.37
C LEU A 239 -5.94 -16.28 26.81
N ALA A 240 -5.07 -15.35 27.19
CA ALA A 240 -4.56 -15.24 28.56
C ALA A 240 -5.63 -14.83 29.58
N MET A 241 -6.68 -14.12 29.14
CA MET A 241 -7.81 -13.73 30.00
C MET A 241 -8.82 -14.87 30.14
N ILE A 242 -9.25 -15.46 29.02
CA ILE A 242 -10.34 -16.45 29.00
C ILE A 242 -9.85 -17.86 29.34
N LYS A 243 -8.62 -18.21 28.92
CA LYS A 243 -8.01 -19.54 29.06
C LYS A 243 -8.97 -20.68 28.66
N PRO A 244 -9.56 -20.61 27.45
CA PRO A 244 -10.57 -21.56 27.04
C PRO A 244 -9.95 -22.95 26.85
N GLU A 245 -10.69 -24.00 27.22
CA GLU A 245 -10.27 -25.37 26.94
C GLU A 245 -10.35 -25.68 25.44
N VAL A 246 -11.44 -25.26 24.80
CA VAL A 246 -11.62 -25.31 23.35
C VAL A 246 -12.10 -23.95 22.89
N GLY A 247 -11.46 -23.39 21.86
CA GLY A 247 -11.85 -22.09 21.33
C GLY A 247 -11.24 -21.80 19.97
N ARG A 248 -11.97 -21.03 19.16
CA ARG A 248 -11.56 -20.54 17.84
C ARG A 248 -11.83 -19.06 17.79
N TYR A 249 -10.80 -18.26 17.59
CA TYR A 249 -10.91 -16.82 17.59
C TYR A 249 -10.10 -16.20 16.46
N PHE A 250 -10.53 -15.06 15.97
CA PHE A 250 -9.79 -14.35 14.95
C PHE A 250 -9.83 -12.86 15.21
N SER A 251 -8.83 -12.13 14.70
CA SER A 251 -8.80 -10.68 14.73
C SER A 251 -8.39 -10.16 13.36
N VAL A 252 -9.10 -9.15 12.89
CA VAL A 252 -8.75 -8.39 11.68
C VAL A 252 -8.52 -6.97 12.12
N GLY A 253 -7.38 -6.39 11.73
CA GLY A 253 -7.14 -5.00 12.07
C GLY A 253 -5.88 -4.42 11.46
N ARG A 254 -5.81 -3.09 11.52
CA ARG A 254 -4.63 -2.33 11.08
C ARG A 254 -3.43 -2.61 11.96
N VAL A 255 -2.27 -2.79 11.34
CA VAL A 255 -0.98 -2.98 11.99
C VAL A 255 0.04 -2.04 11.35
N PHE A 256 1.12 -1.74 12.07
CA PHE A 256 2.07 -0.70 11.70
C PHE A 256 3.49 -1.23 11.76
N ARG A 257 4.28 -0.94 10.72
CA ARG A 257 5.70 -1.30 10.66
C ARG A 257 6.46 -0.12 10.09
N ASN A 258 7.59 0.23 10.69
CA ASN A 258 8.42 1.33 10.22
C ASN A 258 9.27 0.93 9.00
N GLU A 259 8.67 0.20 8.05
CA GLU A 259 9.35 -0.25 6.85
C GLU A 259 9.33 0.84 5.78
N LYS A 260 10.37 0.88 4.94
CA LYS A 260 10.42 1.78 3.79
C LYS A 260 9.29 1.47 2.82
N VAL A 261 8.41 2.45 2.59
CA VAL A 261 7.29 2.33 1.64
C VAL A 261 7.81 1.96 0.25
N SER A 262 7.23 0.91 -0.32
CA SER A 262 7.55 0.40 -1.65
C SER A 262 6.29 -0.13 -2.35
N TYR A 263 6.46 -0.68 -3.54
CA TYR A 263 5.36 -1.32 -4.29
C TYR A 263 4.82 -2.60 -3.59
N LYS A 264 5.56 -3.17 -2.63
CA LYS A 264 5.18 -4.38 -1.87
C LYS A 264 4.91 -4.12 -0.39
N HIS A 265 5.44 -3.04 0.18
CA HIS A 265 5.46 -2.78 1.61
C HIS A 265 4.84 -1.42 1.90
N LEU A 266 3.94 -1.38 2.89
CA LEU A 266 3.34 -0.17 3.44
C LEU A 266 3.72 -0.05 4.91
N VAL A 267 3.73 1.19 5.42
CA VAL A 267 3.92 1.46 6.85
C VAL A 267 2.72 1.03 7.69
N GLU A 268 1.54 0.99 7.07
CA GLU A 268 0.29 0.53 7.66
C GLU A 268 -0.45 -0.38 6.68
N PHE A 269 -1.01 -1.46 7.20
CA PHE A 269 -1.76 -2.42 6.41
C PHE A 269 -2.68 -3.24 7.32
N HIS A 270 -3.60 -4.01 6.76
CA HIS A 270 -4.53 -4.84 7.53
C HIS A 270 -3.99 -6.25 7.64
N GLN A 271 -3.85 -6.72 8.87
CA GLN A 271 -3.52 -8.11 9.14
C GLN A 271 -4.77 -8.84 9.62
N VAL A 272 -4.94 -10.07 9.14
CA VAL A 272 -5.85 -11.03 9.74
C VAL A 272 -5.07 -12.12 10.44
N GLU A 273 -5.56 -12.55 11.60
CA GLU A 273 -5.02 -13.68 12.34
C GLU A 273 -6.15 -14.56 12.87
N GLY A 274 -6.00 -15.87 12.71
CA GLY A 274 -6.83 -16.89 13.35
C GLY A 274 -6.03 -17.66 14.39
N VAL A 275 -6.63 -17.91 15.55
CA VAL A 275 -6.11 -18.77 16.61
C VAL A 275 -7.14 -19.84 17.00
N ALA A 276 -6.67 -21.06 17.21
CA ALA A 276 -7.49 -22.17 17.66
C ALA A 276 -6.79 -22.94 18.78
N THR A 277 -7.51 -23.31 19.83
CA THR A 277 -6.98 -24.11 20.92
C THR A 277 -7.90 -25.29 21.23
N ALA A 278 -7.29 -26.43 21.50
CA ALA A 278 -7.95 -27.66 21.94
C ALA A 278 -6.92 -28.60 22.60
N PRO A 279 -7.32 -29.54 23.48
CA PRO A 279 -6.40 -30.43 24.19
C PRO A 279 -5.47 -31.27 23.30
N LEU A 280 -5.95 -31.71 22.14
CA LEU A 280 -5.20 -32.56 21.19
C LEU A 280 -4.87 -31.85 19.87
N ALA A 281 -4.86 -30.51 19.88
CA ALA A 281 -4.56 -29.73 18.69
C ALA A 281 -3.16 -30.07 18.11
N SER A 282 -3.10 -30.27 16.80
CA SER A 282 -1.91 -30.68 16.07
C SER A 282 -1.64 -29.80 14.85
N LEU A 283 -0.43 -29.91 14.30
CA LEU A 283 -0.06 -29.21 13.07
C LEU A 283 -0.95 -29.61 11.89
N ARG A 284 -1.42 -30.87 11.87
CA ARG A 284 -2.33 -31.38 10.84
C ARG A 284 -3.66 -30.63 10.86
N ASP A 285 -4.17 -30.33 12.06
CA ASP A 285 -5.42 -29.58 12.22
C ASP A 285 -5.26 -28.15 11.70
N LEU A 286 -4.12 -27.52 12.00
CA LEU A 286 -3.80 -26.17 11.53
C LEU A 286 -3.69 -26.13 9.99
N MET A 287 -3.01 -27.11 9.38
CA MET A 287 -2.95 -27.24 7.91
C MET A 287 -4.34 -27.45 7.30
N GLY A 288 -5.20 -28.24 7.96
CA GLY A 288 -6.59 -28.45 7.56
C GLY A 288 -7.41 -27.16 7.60
N LEU A 289 -7.39 -26.46 8.74
CA LEU A 289 -8.08 -25.18 8.93
C LEU A 289 -7.66 -24.15 7.87
N GLN A 290 -6.35 -24.02 7.64
CA GLN A 290 -5.86 -23.06 6.66
C GLN A 290 -6.19 -23.46 5.21
N LYS A 291 -6.19 -24.76 4.89
CA LYS A 291 -6.62 -25.25 3.57
C LYS A 291 -8.11 -24.96 3.33
N GLU A 292 -8.97 -25.18 4.33
CA GLU A 292 -10.40 -24.85 4.24
C GLU A 292 -10.65 -23.35 4.12
N PHE A 293 -9.90 -22.53 4.88
CA PHE A 293 -9.93 -21.07 4.74
C PHE A 293 -9.61 -20.64 3.30
N TYR A 294 -8.53 -21.13 2.73
CA TYR A 294 -8.17 -20.82 1.34
C TYR A 294 -9.15 -21.36 0.32
N ALA A 295 -9.70 -22.56 0.52
CA ALA A 295 -10.72 -23.13 -0.36
C ALA A 295 -11.97 -22.24 -0.42
N LYS A 296 -12.41 -21.70 0.73
CA LYS A 296 -13.54 -20.74 0.80
C LYS A 296 -13.21 -19.39 0.14
N MET A 297 -11.94 -18.97 0.14
CA MET A 297 -11.45 -17.82 -0.63
C MET A 297 -11.31 -18.11 -2.14
N GLY A 298 -11.61 -19.32 -2.61
CA GLY A 298 -11.41 -19.73 -4.01
C GLY A 298 -9.98 -20.14 -4.38
N ILE A 299 -9.06 -20.23 -3.41
CA ILE A 299 -7.66 -20.57 -3.61
C ILE A 299 -7.44 -22.06 -3.35
N LYS A 300 -7.28 -22.86 -4.41
CA LYS A 300 -7.19 -24.33 -4.32
C LYS A 300 -5.76 -24.87 -4.28
N LYS A 301 -4.81 -24.19 -4.93
CA LYS A 301 -3.41 -24.62 -5.02
C LYS A 301 -2.62 -24.04 -3.84
N VAL A 302 -2.55 -24.80 -2.74
CA VAL A 302 -1.87 -24.42 -1.50
C VAL A 302 -0.80 -25.46 -1.15
N LYS A 303 0.40 -24.99 -0.76
CA LYS A 303 1.49 -25.78 -0.18
C LYS A 303 1.94 -25.18 1.14
N PHE A 304 2.58 -25.99 1.97
CA PHE A 304 3.15 -25.54 3.24
C PHE A 304 4.65 -25.77 3.23
N TRP A 305 5.42 -24.75 3.59
CA TRP A 305 6.88 -24.83 3.70
C TRP A 305 7.32 -24.58 5.14
N PRO A 306 8.24 -25.38 5.70
CA PRO A 306 8.86 -25.04 6.98
C PRO A 306 9.54 -23.68 6.93
N THR A 307 9.32 -22.89 7.97
CA THR A 307 9.93 -21.56 8.16
C THR A 307 10.18 -21.34 9.64
N PHE A 308 10.76 -20.21 10.01
CA PHE A 308 11.02 -19.84 11.40
C PHE A 308 10.20 -18.61 11.80
N PHE A 309 9.48 -18.71 12.90
CA PHE A 309 8.91 -17.57 13.62
C PHE A 309 9.24 -17.70 15.12
N PRO A 310 9.66 -16.62 15.81
CA PRO A 310 10.15 -16.71 17.19
C PRO A 310 9.17 -17.33 18.20
N TYR A 311 7.87 -17.10 18.01
CA TYR A 311 6.81 -17.49 18.94
C TYR A 311 6.10 -18.80 18.58
N THR A 312 6.47 -19.48 17.49
CA THR A 312 5.84 -20.75 17.11
C THR A 312 6.84 -21.88 16.85
N GLU A 313 6.48 -23.08 17.30
CA GLU A 313 7.24 -24.32 17.08
C GLU A 313 6.25 -25.50 17.05
N PRO A 314 6.08 -26.22 15.92
CA PRO A 314 6.67 -25.96 14.60
C PRO A 314 6.07 -24.74 13.91
N SER A 315 6.85 -24.18 12.97
CA SER A 315 6.51 -23.00 12.15
C SER A 315 6.46 -23.37 10.67
N LEU A 316 5.42 -22.92 9.96
CA LEU A 316 5.26 -23.10 8.52
C LEU A 316 4.84 -21.78 7.86
N GLN A 317 5.06 -21.67 6.56
CA GLN A 317 4.45 -20.65 5.71
C GLN A 317 3.54 -21.31 4.68
N SER A 318 2.41 -20.68 4.42
CA SER A 318 1.50 -21.08 3.37
C SER A 318 1.86 -20.40 2.05
N MET A 319 1.98 -21.23 1.02
CA MET A 319 2.31 -20.82 -0.34
C MET A 319 1.11 -21.07 -1.23
N VAL A 320 0.69 -20.03 -1.95
CA VAL A 320 -0.40 -20.10 -2.92
C VAL A 320 0.16 -20.00 -4.33
N TYR A 321 -0.34 -20.82 -5.26
CA TYR A 321 0.11 -20.73 -6.65
C TYR A 321 -0.57 -19.56 -7.36
N ASN A 322 0.25 -18.67 -7.91
CA ASN A 322 -0.23 -17.58 -8.73
C ASN A 322 -0.17 -17.98 -10.21
N GLU A 323 -1.32 -18.28 -10.81
CA GLU A 323 -1.43 -18.70 -12.23
C GLU A 323 -0.83 -17.67 -13.19
N LYS A 324 -0.95 -16.37 -12.89
CA LYS A 324 -0.43 -15.30 -13.77
C LYS A 324 1.09 -15.18 -13.73
N LEU A 325 1.68 -15.39 -12.55
CA LEU A 325 3.13 -15.33 -12.36
C LEU A 325 3.80 -16.70 -12.48
N GLU A 326 3.00 -17.74 -12.72
CA GLU A 326 3.38 -19.16 -12.78
C GLU A 326 4.25 -19.63 -11.62
N LYS A 327 4.09 -19.01 -10.44
CA LYS A 327 4.96 -19.24 -9.28
C LYS A 327 4.20 -19.35 -7.97
N TRP A 328 4.81 -20.02 -7.00
CA TRP A 328 4.36 -20.06 -5.62
C TRP A 328 4.70 -18.75 -4.92
N VAL A 329 3.70 -18.15 -4.28
CA VAL A 329 3.83 -16.90 -3.53
C VAL A 329 3.43 -17.14 -2.09
N GLU A 330 4.24 -16.65 -1.16
CA GLU A 330 3.96 -16.69 0.27
C GLU A 330 2.78 -15.76 0.59
N LEU A 331 1.79 -16.30 1.32
CA LEU A 331 0.63 -15.54 1.73
C LEU A 331 0.61 -15.31 3.24
N PHE A 332 0.45 -16.38 4.03
CA PHE A 332 0.36 -16.30 5.50
C PHE A 332 1.43 -17.16 6.19
N GLY A 333 1.92 -16.67 7.33
CA GLY A 333 2.64 -17.46 8.31
C GLY A 333 1.68 -18.25 9.19
N MET A 334 2.13 -19.39 9.70
CA MET A 334 1.35 -20.26 10.58
C MET A 334 2.27 -21.04 11.52
N GLY A 335 1.75 -21.48 12.65
CA GLY A 335 2.48 -22.36 13.55
C GLY A 335 1.71 -22.67 14.83
N ILE A 336 2.34 -23.45 15.72
CA ILE A 336 1.82 -23.72 17.06
C ILE A 336 2.57 -22.84 18.04
N PHE A 337 1.88 -22.06 18.87
CA PHE A 337 2.56 -21.24 19.87
C PHE A 337 3.43 -22.10 20.77
N ARG A 338 4.62 -21.58 21.01
CA ARG A 338 5.61 -22.18 21.90
C ARG A 338 5.08 -22.31 23.33
N PRO A 339 5.51 -23.33 24.10
CA PRO A 339 5.23 -23.41 25.54
C PRO A 339 5.70 -22.16 26.28
N GLU A 340 6.82 -21.58 25.86
CA GLU A 340 7.38 -20.34 26.43
C GLU A 340 6.47 -19.11 26.27
N VAL A 341 5.51 -19.15 25.34
CA VAL A 341 4.47 -18.12 25.13
C VAL A 341 3.23 -18.42 25.97
N THR A 342 2.80 -19.69 26.01
CA THR A 342 1.50 -20.09 26.56
C THR A 342 1.53 -20.37 28.07
N GLU A 343 2.55 -21.08 28.56
CA GLU A 343 2.65 -21.50 29.97
C GLU A 343 2.76 -20.31 30.94
N PRO A 344 3.54 -19.24 30.68
CA PRO A 344 3.61 -18.07 31.57
C PRO A 344 2.27 -17.37 31.76
N LEU A 345 1.39 -17.48 30.76
CA LEU A 345 0.06 -16.88 30.74
C LEU A 345 -1.01 -17.82 31.31
N GLY A 346 -0.64 -19.05 31.66
CA GLY A 346 -1.54 -20.07 32.21
C GLY A 346 -2.43 -20.75 31.16
N ILE A 347 -2.05 -20.67 29.88
CA ILE A 347 -2.73 -21.38 28.79
C ILE A 347 -2.13 -22.79 28.74
N LYS A 348 -2.97 -23.81 28.96
CA LYS A 348 -2.51 -25.20 29.08
C LYS A 348 -2.50 -25.96 27.75
N ASN A 349 -3.42 -25.61 26.86
CA ASN A 349 -3.61 -26.30 25.59
C ASN A 349 -2.74 -25.70 24.51
N ARG A 350 -2.38 -26.51 23.50
CA ARG A 350 -1.71 -26.02 22.31
C ARG A 350 -2.59 -24.98 21.61
N VAL A 351 -1.96 -23.92 21.13
CA VAL A 351 -2.62 -22.85 20.38
C VAL A 351 -2.06 -22.87 18.97
N LEU A 352 -2.92 -23.21 18.02
CA LEU A 352 -2.65 -23.12 16.60
C LEU A 352 -2.90 -21.68 16.16
N ALA A 353 -1.98 -21.07 15.42
CA ALA A 353 -2.10 -19.69 14.96
C ALA A 353 -1.73 -19.59 13.48
N TRP A 354 -2.41 -18.72 12.73
CA TRP A 354 -2.03 -18.35 11.38
C TRP A 354 -2.51 -16.94 11.06
N GLY A 355 -1.81 -16.27 10.15
CA GLY A 355 -2.22 -14.93 9.74
C GLY A 355 -1.31 -14.31 8.70
N GLY A 356 -1.76 -13.18 8.16
CA GLY A 356 -0.99 -12.37 7.24
C GLY A 356 -1.75 -11.17 6.71
N GLY A 357 -1.10 -10.41 5.83
CA GLY A 357 -1.63 -9.17 5.28
C GLY A 357 -2.75 -9.40 4.27
N LEU A 358 -3.87 -8.69 4.44
CA LEU A 358 -5.02 -8.74 3.53
C LEU A 358 -4.74 -8.04 2.21
N GLU A 359 -3.84 -7.06 2.20
CA GLU A 359 -3.41 -6.34 1.02
C GLU A 359 -2.82 -7.28 -0.04
N ARG A 360 -2.11 -8.34 0.37
CA ARG A 360 -1.56 -9.32 -0.57
C ARG A 360 -2.66 -10.14 -1.26
N ILE A 361 -3.72 -10.46 -0.53
CA ILE A 361 -4.94 -11.08 -1.10
C ILE A 361 -5.62 -10.10 -2.06
N ALA A 362 -5.75 -8.83 -1.67
CA ALA A 362 -6.35 -7.80 -2.50
C ALA A 362 -5.57 -7.59 -3.81
N MET A 363 -4.24 -7.50 -3.74
CA MET A 363 -3.38 -7.42 -4.92
C MET A 363 -3.55 -8.63 -5.83
N PHE A 364 -3.63 -9.83 -5.26
CA PHE A 364 -3.86 -11.06 -6.01
C PHE A 364 -5.22 -11.04 -6.74
N ARG A 365 -6.30 -10.70 -6.03
CA ARG A 365 -7.67 -10.69 -6.56
C ARG A 365 -7.90 -9.61 -7.61
N PHE A 366 -7.48 -8.38 -7.30
CA PHE A 366 -7.63 -7.22 -8.18
C PHE A 366 -6.53 -7.06 -9.22
N ARG A 367 -5.59 -8.02 -9.29
CA ARG A 367 -4.47 -8.05 -10.24
C ARG A 367 -3.61 -6.78 -10.19
N LEU A 368 -3.43 -6.23 -8.99
CA LEU A 368 -2.61 -5.03 -8.75
C LEU A 368 -1.14 -5.41 -8.62
N HIS A 369 -0.27 -4.54 -9.14
CA HIS A 369 1.19 -4.72 -9.08
C HIS A 369 1.82 -3.92 -7.93
N ASP A 370 1.14 -2.87 -7.49
CA ASP A 370 1.58 -1.97 -6.44
C ASP A 370 0.49 -1.86 -5.36
N VAL A 371 0.88 -2.17 -4.12
CA VAL A 371 -0.03 -2.14 -2.97
C VAL A 371 -0.57 -0.73 -2.70
N ARG A 372 0.17 0.31 -3.06
CA ARG A 372 -0.21 1.73 -2.86
C ARG A 372 -1.41 2.12 -3.69
N GLU A 373 -1.74 1.37 -4.75
CA GLU A 373 -2.93 1.62 -5.56
C GLU A 373 -4.23 1.47 -4.75
N LEU A 374 -4.22 0.62 -3.72
CA LEU A 374 -5.33 0.45 -2.78
C LEU A 374 -5.58 1.71 -1.95
N TYR A 375 -4.59 2.58 -1.76
CA TYR A 375 -4.68 3.75 -0.88
C TYR A 375 -4.55 5.08 -1.64
N GLY A 376 -4.45 5.03 -2.97
CA GLY A 376 -4.26 6.20 -3.83
C GLY A 376 -5.52 7.03 -4.10
N ASN A 377 -6.66 6.70 -3.46
CA ASN A 377 -7.94 7.42 -3.58
C ASN A 377 -8.42 7.65 -5.04
N ARG A 378 -8.10 6.73 -5.96
CA ARG A 378 -8.47 6.86 -7.38
C ARG A 378 -9.93 6.48 -7.61
N LEU A 379 -10.81 7.48 -7.66
CA LEU A 379 -12.25 7.26 -7.89
C LEU A 379 -12.56 6.52 -9.20
N ALA A 380 -11.77 6.73 -10.25
CA ALA A 380 -11.94 6.01 -11.52
C ALA A 380 -11.74 4.50 -11.36
N TRP A 381 -10.71 4.09 -10.59
CA TRP A 381 -10.46 2.69 -10.26
C TRP A 381 -11.59 2.12 -9.39
N LEU A 382 -12.00 2.85 -8.35
CA LEU A 382 -13.14 2.45 -7.50
C LEU A 382 -14.42 2.22 -8.30
N ARG A 383 -14.66 3.02 -9.34
CA ARG A 383 -15.82 2.89 -10.25
C ARG A 383 -15.68 1.71 -11.22
N SER A 384 -14.46 1.32 -11.59
CA SER A 384 -14.22 0.22 -12.53
C SER A 384 -14.20 -1.16 -11.89
N VAL A 385 -13.98 -1.26 -10.57
CA VAL A 385 -13.92 -2.56 -9.88
C VAL A 385 -15.31 -3.23 -9.85
N PRO A 386 -15.46 -4.46 -10.39
CA PRO A 386 -16.72 -5.20 -10.32
C PRO A 386 -16.99 -5.69 -8.89
N ARG A 387 -18.27 -5.72 -8.51
CA ARG A 387 -18.73 -5.98 -7.13
C ARG A 387 -18.73 -7.47 -6.74
N CYS A 388 -18.86 -8.36 -7.71
CA CYS A 388 -18.87 -9.81 -7.52
C CYS A 388 -17.74 -10.41 -8.33
N GLN A 389 -16.59 -10.61 -7.70
CA GLN A 389 -15.46 -11.34 -8.28
C GLN A 389 -15.47 -12.76 -7.70
N LEU A 390 -16.47 -13.56 -8.09
CA LEU A 390 -16.42 -15.01 -7.89
C LEU A 390 -15.58 -15.65 -9.00
#